data_AF-A0A8J6NJJ8-F1
#
_entry.id   AF-A0A8J6NJJ8-F1
#
_cell.length_a   1.000
_cell.length_b   1.000
_cell.length_c   1.000
_cell.angle_alpha   90.00
_cell.angle_beta   90.00
_cell.angle_gamma   90.00
#
_symmetry.space_group_name_H-M   'P 1'
#
loop_
_entity.id
_entity.type
_entity.pdbx_description
1 polymer ?
#
loop_
_entity_poly.entity_id
_entity_poly.type
_entity_poly.pdbx_seq_one_letter_code
_entity_poly.pdbx_strand_id
1 'polypeptide(L)'
;MSVTLWLILGAVVALGFYFAATKMKLTWYEWVLAVLGTILILFAIQNYSASQLELEPRAAGLLLLIFGLPGVILAAVGFVLPFLRAKKAA
;
A
#
# COMPACT_ATOMS: atom_id res chain seq x y z
N MET A 1 -11.37 2.35 -13.77
CA MET A 1 -11.11 0.99 -13.24
C MET A 1 -12.44 0.27 -13.06
N SER A 2 -12.53 -1.01 -13.45
CA SER A 2 -13.73 -1.82 -13.19
C SER A 2 -13.82 -2.18 -11.71
N VAL A 3 -15.04 -2.40 -11.20
CA VAL A 3 -15.29 -2.84 -9.81
C VAL A 3 -14.55 -4.14 -9.50
N THR A 4 -14.43 -5.04 -10.47
CA THR A 4 -13.70 -6.32 -10.34
C THR A 4 -12.23 -6.11 -9.95
N LEU A 5 -11.56 -5.10 -10.52
CA LEU A 5 -10.17 -4.80 -10.17
C LEU A 5 -10.03 -4.34 -8.71
N TRP A 6 -10.98 -3.54 -8.21
CA TRP A 6 -10.99 -3.10 -6.81
C TRP A 6 -11.21 -4.27 -5.84
N LEU A 7 -12.06 -5.22 -6.20
CA LEU A 7 -12.26 -6.44 -5.40
C LEU A 7 -11.01 -7.32 -5.35
N ILE A 8 -10.34 -7.51 -6.49
CA ILE A 8 -9.08 -8.27 -6.56
C ILE A 8 -8.00 -7.57 -5.72
N LEU A 9 -7.85 -6.25 -5.88
CA LEU A 9 -6.89 -5.46 -5.13
C LEU A 9 -7.15 -5.54 -3.62
N GLY A 10 -8.42 -5.42 -3.21
CA GLY A 10 -8.84 -5.55 -1.81
C GLY A 10 -8.54 -6.94 -1.25
N ALA A 11 -8.77 -8.00 -2.02
CA ALA A 11 -8.44 -9.37 -1.62
C ALA A 11 -6.92 -9.57 -1.44
N VAL A 12 -6.11 -9.02 -2.35
CA VAL A 12 -4.63 -9.07 -2.25
C VAL A 12 -4.14 -8.34 -1.00
N VAL A 13 -4.67 -7.14 -0.73
CA VAL A 13 -4.35 -6.37 0.48
C VAL A 13 -4.74 -7.14 1.73
N ALA A 14 -5.96 -7.69 1.77
CA ALA A 14 -6.45 -8.46 2.91
C ALA A 14 -5.58 -9.71 3.18
N LEU A 15 -5.19 -10.44 2.13
CA LEU A 15 -4.28 -11.59 2.26
C LEU A 15 -2.90 -11.17 2.78
N GLY A 16 -2.36 -10.04 2.32
CA GLY A 16 -1.09 -9.50 2.81
C GLY A 16 -1.14 -9.18 4.31
N PHE A 17 -2.21 -8.52 4.76
CA PHE A 17 -2.42 -8.22 6.18
C PHE A 17 -2.70 -9.48 7.02
N TYR A 18 -3.45 -10.44 6.49
CA TYR A 18 -3.69 -11.72 7.15
C TYR A 18 -2.38 -12.50 7.35
N PHE A 19 -1.52 -12.54 6.33
CA PHE A 19 -0.20 -13.14 6.45
C PHE A 19 0.65 -12.42 7.49
N ALA A 20 0.68 -11.08 7.48
CA ALA A 20 1.42 -10.30 8.47
C ALA A 20 0.90 -10.56 9.90
N ALA A 21 -0.42 -10.65 10.09
CA ALA A 21 -1.03 -10.94 11.39
C ALA A 21 -0.68 -12.33 11.94
N THR A 22 -0.57 -13.33 11.05
CA THR A 22 -0.44 -14.73 11.46
C THR A 22 0.99 -15.24 11.45
N LYS A 23 1.88 -14.65 10.64
CA LYS A 23 3.24 -15.15 10.42
C LYS A 23 4.34 -14.18 10.84
N MET A 24 4.02 -12.91 11.07
CA MET A 24 5.01 -11.88 11.36
C MET A 24 4.77 -11.26 12.73
N LYS A 25 5.85 -11.02 13.48
CA LYS A 25 5.80 -10.32 14.76
C LYS A 25 5.98 -8.82 14.54
N LEU A 26 4.92 -8.16 14.09
CA LEU A 26 4.92 -6.70 13.92
C LEU A 26 4.74 -6.01 15.27
N THR A 27 5.56 -5.00 15.51
CA THR A 27 5.38 -4.01 16.56
C THR A 27 4.21 -3.07 16.24
N TRP A 28 3.70 -2.36 17.25
CA TRP A 28 2.54 -1.48 17.09
C TRP A 28 2.74 -0.40 16.01
N TYR A 29 3.96 0.16 15.90
CA TYR A 29 4.26 1.18 14.91
C TYR A 29 4.41 0.58 13.50
N GLU A 30 4.93 -0.64 13.36
CA GLU A 30 4.99 -1.34 12.06
C GLU A 30 3.58 -1.58 11.51
N TRP A 31 2.59 -1.90 12.36
CA TRP A 31 1.18 -1.96 11.99
C TRP A 31 0.63 -0.64 11.47
N VAL A 32 0.89 0.45 12.20
CA VAL A 32 0.44 1.79 11.82
C VAL A 32 1.03 2.19 10.45
N LEU A 33 2.33 1.96 10.25
CA LEU A 33 3.02 2.28 9.00
C LEU A 33 2.49 1.45 7.83
N ALA A 34 2.27 0.14 8.04
CA ALA A 34 1.71 -0.76 7.04
C ALA A 34 0.30 -0.33 6.59
N VAL A 35 -0.57 0.00 7.54
CA VAL A 35 -1.95 0.46 7.26
C VAL A 35 -1.95 1.82 6.57
N LEU A 36 -1.24 2.82 7.13
CA LEU A 36 -1.17 4.16 6.54
C LEU A 36 -0.56 4.12 5.13
N GLY A 37 0.53 3.39 4.95
CA GLY A 37 1.16 3.22 3.65
C GLY A 37 0.21 2.62 2.62
N THR A 38 -0.53 1.58 3.01
CA THR A 38 -1.53 0.95 2.13
C THR A 38 -2.65 1.92 1.76
N ILE A 39 -3.21 2.65 2.73
CA ILE A 39 -4.26 3.65 2.48
C ILE A 39 -3.78 4.70 1.47
N LEU A 40 -2.57 5.23 1.65
CA LEU A 40 -2.00 6.23 0.74
C LEU A 40 -1.79 5.69 -0.68
N ILE A 41 -1.34 4.45 -0.82
CA ILE A 41 -1.19 3.79 -2.13
C ILE A 41 -2.55 3.65 -2.81
N LEU A 42 -3.56 3.14 -2.10
CA LEU A 42 -4.91 2.96 -2.63
C LEU A 42 -5.53 4.30 -3.04
N PHE A 43 -5.36 5.33 -2.21
CA PHE A 43 -5.79 6.69 -2.48
C PHE A 43 -5.10 7.24 -3.74
N ALA A 44 -3.78 7.06 -3.89
CA ALA A 44 -3.04 7.50 -5.06
C ALA A 44 -3.51 6.80 -6.34
N ILE A 45 -3.75 5.48 -6.31
CA ILE A 45 -4.24 4.71 -7.46
C ILE A 45 -5.65 5.17 -7.88
N GLN A 46 -6.54 5.39 -6.92
CA GLN A 46 -7.89 5.86 -7.18
C GLN A 46 -7.87 7.23 -7.86
N ASN A 47 -7.13 8.19 -7.28
CA ASN A 47 -7.09 9.55 -7.79
C ASN A 47 -6.31 9.65 -9.11
N TYR A 48 -5.23 8.87 -9.29
CA TYR A 48 -4.57 8.76 -10.58
C TYR A 48 -5.54 8.31 -11.67
N SER A 49 -6.33 7.26 -11.39
CA SER A 49 -7.29 6.74 -12.36
C SER A 49 -8.39 7.74 -12.69
N ALA A 50 -8.85 8.53 -11.70
CA ALA A 50 -9.83 9.58 -11.90
C ALA A 50 -9.25 10.72 -12.77
N SER A 51 -8.08 11.25 -12.42
CA SER A 51 -7.44 12.34 -13.19
C SER A 51 -7.10 11.94 -14.63
N GLN A 52 -6.77 10.66 -14.89
CA GLN A 52 -6.58 10.18 -16.25
C GLN A 52 -7.89 10.17 -17.07
N LEU A 53 -9.02 9.86 -16.44
CA LEU A 53 -10.35 9.94 -17.10
C LEU A 53 -10.74 11.38 -17.40
N GLU A 54 -10.26 12.32 -16.58
CA GLU A 54 -10.45 13.77 -16.76
C GLU A 54 -9.42 14.42 -17.69
N LEU A 55 -8.56 13.63 -18.34
CA LEU A 55 -7.50 14.10 -19.25
C LEU A 55 -6.48 15.05 -18.60
N GLU A 56 -6.24 14.87 -17.30
CA GLU A 56 -5.29 15.65 -16.50
C GLU A 56 -4.07 14.81 -16.07
N PRO A 57 -3.19 14.39 -17.01
CA PRO A 57 -2.08 13.49 -16.73
C PRO A 57 -1.04 14.10 -15.78
N ARG A 58 -0.93 15.43 -15.75
CA ARG A 58 -0.04 16.13 -14.82
C ARG A 58 -0.50 15.98 -13.38
N ALA A 59 -1.80 16.19 -13.12
CA ALA A 59 -2.38 15.99 -11.80
C ALA A 59 -2.25 14.52 -11.37
N ALA A 60 -2.52 13.59 -12.30
CA ALA A 60 -2.36 12.16 -12.06
C ALA A 60 -0.92 11.82 -11.59
N GLY A 61 0.10 12.29 -12.31
CA GLY A 61 1.50 12.06 -11.93
C GLY A 61 1.87 12.66 -10.57
N LEU A 62 1.37 13.87 -10.26
CA LEU A 62 1.60 14.53 -8.97
C LEU A 62 0.96 13.76 -7.81
N LEU A 63 -0.22 13.19 -7.98
CA LEU A 63 -0.89 12.38 -6.97
C LEU A 63 -0.12 11.10 -6.64
N LEU A 64 0.45 10.44 -7.66
CA LEU A 64 1.36 9.31 -7.44
C LEU A 64 2.63 9.71 -6.69
N LEU A 65 3.20 10.88 -7.00
CA LEU A 65 4.40 11.35 -6.33
C LEU A 65 4.14 11.76 -4.87
N ILE A 66 3.05 12.47 -4.61
CA ILE A 66 2.76 13.05 -3.29
C ILE A 66 2.17 12.02 -2.33
N PHE A 67 1.33 11.10 -2.81
CA PHE A 67 0.68 10.11 -1.95
C PHE A 67 1.21 8.70 -2.20
N GLY A 68 1.40 8.33 -3.48
CA GLY A 68 1.86 6.99 -3.85
C GLY A 68 3.26 6.70 -3.32
N LEU A 69 4.24 7.56 -3.61
CA LEU A 69 5.64 7.35 -3.20
C LEU A 69 5.80 7.30 -1.67
N PRO A 70 5.27 8.24 -0.87
CA PRO A 70 5.28 8.11 0.59
C PRO A 70 4.54 6.86 1.08
N GLY A 71 3.40 6.53 0.46
CA GLY A 71 2.65 5.31 0.77
C GLY A 71 3.48 4.04 0.59
N VAL A 72 4.20 3.93 -0.53
CA VAL A 72 5.12 2.81 -0.82
C VAL A 72 6.23 2.75 0.23
N ILE A 73 6.84 3.88 0.59
CA ILE A 73 7.91 3.92 1.60
C ILE A 73 7.37 3.44 2.95
N LEU A 74 6.23 3.95 3.41
CA LEU A 74 5.64 3.56 4.69
C LEU A 74 5.24 2.07 4.71
N ALA A 75 4.62 1.57 3.63
CA ALA A 75 4.25 0.16 3.52
C ALA A 75 5.50 -0.74 3.50
N ALA A 76 6.57 -0.33 2.80
CA ALA A 76 7.83 -1.06 2.79
C ALA A 76 8.46 -1.12 4.19
N VAL A 77 8.45 -0.01 4.93
CA VAL A 77 8.93 0.01 6.32
C VAL A 77 8.05 -0.88 7.22
N GLY A 78 6.73 -0.83 7.06
CA GLY A 78 5.77 -1.59 7.87
C GLY A 78 5.74 -3.09 7.61
N PHE A 79 5.97 -3.54 6.38
CA PHE A 79 5.93 -4.97 6.00
C PHE A 79 7.30 -5.57 5.69
N VAL A 80 8.12 -4.90 4.88
CA VAL A 80 9.34 -5.51 4.34
C VAL A 80 10.43 -5.57 5.41
N LEU A 81 10.60 -4.55 6.24
CA LEU A 81 11.60 -4.58 7.30
C LEU A 81 11.35 -5.68 8.35
N PRO A 82 10.13 -5.86 8.92
CA PRO A 82 9.88 -6.98 9.82
C PRO A 82 10.08 -8.34 9.15
N PHE A 83 9.72 -8.47 7.87
CA PHE A 83 9.96 -9.70 7.11
C PHE A 83 11.45 -10.01 6.98
N LEU A 84 12.26 -9.01 6.62
CA LEU A 84 13.72 -9.14 6.53
C LEU A 84 14.34 -9.43 7.90
N ARG A 85 13.82 -8.83 8.98
CA ARG A 85 14.24 -9.10 10.37
C ARG A 85 13.99 -10.56 10.74
N ALA A 86 12.81 -11.08 10.44
CA ALA A 86 12.45 -12.47 10.71
C ALA A 86 13.37 -13.44 9.96
N LYS A 87 13.72 -13.15 8.70
CA LYS A 87 14.62 -13.97 7.90
C LYS A 87 16.07 -13.97 8.40
N LYS A 88 16.56 -12.87 8.96
CA LYS A 88 17.91 -12.79 9.55
C LYS A 88 18.03 -13.53 10.88
N ALA A 89 16.92 -13.75 11.57
CA ALA A 89 16.88 -14.43 12.87
C ALA A 89 16.66 -15.95 12.75
N ALA A 90 16.49 -16.47 11.53
CA ALA A 90 16.36 -17.88 11.20
C ALA A 90 17.68 -18.41 10.62
#